data_AF-A0A3D5SFY7-F1
#
_entry.id   AF-A0A3D5SFY7-F1
#
_cell.length_a   1.000
_cell.length_b   1.000
_cell.length_c   1.000
_cell.angle_alpha   90.00
_cell.angle_beta   90.00
_cell.angle_gamma   90.00
#
_symmetry.space_group_name_H-M   'P 1'
#
loop_
_entity.id
_entity.type
_entity.pdbx_description
1 polymer ?
#
loop_
_entity_poly.entity_id
_entity_poly.type
_entity_poly.pdbx_seq_one_letter_code
_entity_poly.pdbx_strand_id
1 'polypeptide(L)'
;MISDITNFEYYFNEFYRLVDKGTSERKNIKHHPKDYYKKQLEINSEDIKFELFVAEYECKIIAANIVVLFGNRATYLHGATSSEHREVMAPHLLQWEQIKEAKKRGCSEYDFWGIVNEHTKDKRGQSWEGFTRFKKGFGGREVNYIGYWDYPLNKLWYFLYRLVQMARR
;
A
#
# COMPACT_ATOMS: atom_id res chain seq x y z
N MET A 1 -7.76 -3.12 28.09
CA MET A 1 -6.28 -3.11 27.97
C MET A 1 -5.72 -4.44 27.48
N ILE A 2 -5.99 -5.60 28.10
CA ILE A 2 -5.52 -6.91 27.57
C ILE A 2 -6.29 -7.30 26.28
N SER A 3 -7.56 -6.90 26.15
CA SER A 3 -8.39 -7.12 24.96
C SER A 3 -7.87 -6.43 23.69
N ASP A 4 -7.40 -5.18 23.79
CA ASP A 4 -7.03 -4.39 22.60
C ASP A 4 -5.68 -4.84 22.01
N ILE A 5 -4.73 -5.21 22.86
CA ILE A 5 -3.41 -5.72 22.43
C ILE A 5 -3.53 -7.12 21.82
N THR A 6 -4.32 -8.00 22.45
CA THR A 6 -4.52 -9.38 21.96
C THR A 6 -5.22 -9.37 20.60
N ASN A 7 -6.18 -8.47 20.42
CA ASN A 7 -6.85 -8.27 19.14
C ASN A 7 -5.88 -7.72 18.08
N PHE A 8 -5.05 -6.72 18.42
CA PHE A 8 -4.07 -6.18 17.48
C PHE A 8 -3.09 -7.25 16.96
N GLU A 9 -2.48 -8.03 17.84
CA GLU A 9 -1.52 -9.06 17.43
C GLU A 9 -2.16 -10.13 16.53
N TYR A 10 -3.42 -10.50 16.80
CA TYR A 10 -4.18 -11.39 15.91
C TYR A 10 -4.35 -10.79 14.51
N TYR A 11 -4.93 -9.58 14.41
CA TYR A 11 -5.16 -8.93 13.12
C TYR A 11 -3.87 -8.64 12.35
N PHE A 12 -2.81 -8.24 13.06
CA PHE A 12 -1.50 -7.97 12.47
C PHE A 12 -0.85 -9.24 11.91
N ASN A 13 -0.91 -10.35 12.65
CA ASN A 13 -0.37 -11.62 12.16
C ASN A 13 -1.16 -12.13 10.95
N GLU A 14 -2.48 -11.94 10.91
CA GLU A 14 -3.31 -12.28 9.76
C GLU A 14 -3.01 -11.39 8.55
N PHE A 15 -2.80 -10.08 8.74
CA PHE A 15 -2.30 -9.20 7.69
C PHE A 15 -0.96 -9.70 7.13
N TYR A 16 0.00 -10.04 7.98
CA TYR A 16 1.31 -10.51 7.51
C TYR A 16 1.21 -11.87 6.80
N ARG A 17 0.33 -12.78 7.26
CA ARG A 17 0.03 -14.02 6.54
C ARG A 17 -0.51 -13.74 5.14
N LEU A 18 -1.40 -12.77 4.98
CA LEU A 18 -1.91 -12.36 3.66
C LEU A 18 -0.83 -11.73 2.78
N VAL A 19 0.10 -10.97 3.36
CA VAL A 19 1.26 -10.41 2.64
C VAL A 19 2.12 -11.53 2.09
N ASP A 20 2.61 -12.42 2.96
CA ASP A 20 3.52 -13.53 2.61
C ASP A 20 2.83 -14.56 1.70
N LYS A 21 1.79 -15.23 2.22
CA LYS A 21 1.12 -16.37 1.56
C LYS A 21 0.07 -16.00 0.53
N GLY A 22 -0.52 -14.81 0.64
CA GLY A 22 -1.60 -14.39 -0.26
C GLY A 22 -1.09 -13.63 -1.49
N THR A 23 -0.39 -12.53 -1.24
CA THR A 23 -0.06 -11.57 -2.29
C THR A 23 1.34 -11.78 -2.85
N SER A 24 2.34 -11.98 -1.99
CA SER A 24 3.74 -12.12 -2.41
C SER A 24 4.01 -13.42 -3.15
N GLU A 25 3.59 -14.56 -2.62
CA GLU A 25 3.72 -15.85 -3.33
C GLU A 25 3.03 -15.81 -4.69
N ARG A 26 1.77 -15.34 -4.75
CA ARG A 26 0.99 -15.29 -5.98
C ARG A 26 1.57 -14.35 -7.05
N LYS A 27 2.09 -13.19 -6.63
CA LYS A 27 2.66 -12.19 -7.56
C LYS A 27 4.17 -12.36 -7.77
N ASN A 28 4.79 -13.31 -7.08
CA ASN A 28 6.24 -13.50 -7.04
C ASN A 28 7.01 -12.19 -6.73
N ILE A 29 6.57 -11.49 -5.67
CA ILE A 29 7.18 -10.22 -5.24
C ILE A 29 7.76 -10.33 -3.83
N LYS A 30 8.88 -9.64 -3.61
CA LYS A 30 9.47 -9.48 -2.28
C LYS A 30 8.59 -8.55 -1.43
N HIS A 31 8.46 -8.86 -0.15
CA HIS A 31 7.82 -8.01 0.85
C HIS A 31 8.82 -7.61 1.93
N HIS A 32 8.47 -6.60 2.71
CA HIS A 32 9.26 -6.19 3.87
C HIS A 32 9.12 -7.20 5.04
N PRO A 33 10.07 -7.23 6.00
CA PRO A 33 9.95 -8.05 7.21
C PRO A 33 8.80 -7.58 8.11
N LYS A 34 8.27 -8.44 9.00
CA LYS A 34 7.19 -8.11 9.96
C LYS A 34 7.40 -6.77 10.66
N ASP A 35 8.60 -6.58 11.20
CA ASP A 35 8.97 -5.40 12.00
C ASP A 35 8.78 -4.07 11.24
N TYR A 36 8.94 -4.07 9.91
CA TYR A 36 8.71 -2.90 9.07
C TYR A 36 7.25 -2.43 9.10
N TYR A 37 6.30 -3.36 9.04
CA TYR A 37 4.87 -3.03 9.08
C TYR A 37 4.42 -2.73 10.50
N LYS A 38 4.98 -3.43 11.49
CA LYS A 38 4.67 -3.19 12.91
C LYS A 38 5.07 -1.79 13.33
N LYS A 39 6.30 -1.36 13.00
CA LYS A 39 6.79 -0.01 13.26
C LYS A 39 5.94 1.09 12.63
N GLN A 40 5.34 0.84 11.46
CA GLN A 40 4.39 1.79 10.87
C GLN A 40 3.13 1.90 11.73
N LEU A 41 2.53 0.78 12.13
CA LEU A 41 1.30 0.76 12.95
C LEU A 41 1.51 1.26 14.38
N GLU A 42 2.76 1.26 14.87
CA GLU A 42 3.14 1.89 16.14
C GLU A 42 3.16 3.44 16.05
N ILE A 43 3.23 4.02 14.84
CA ILE A 43 3.14 5.47 14.64
C ILE A 43 1.68 5.91 14.80
N ASN A 44 1.43 6.57 15.93
CA ASN A 44 0.13 7.14 16.27
C ASN A 44 0.33 8.48 17.00
N SER A 45 0.29 9.57 16.26
CA SER A 45 0.30 10.94 16.79
C SER A 45 -0.96 11.70 16.34
N GLU A 46 -1.10 12.94 16.80
CA GLU A 46 -2.19 13.83 16.38
C GLU A 46 -2.13 14.15 14.87
N ASP A 47 -0.92 14.25 14.30
CA ASP A 47 -0.72 14.64 12.90
C ASP A 47 -0.67 13.45 11.93
N ILE A 48 -0.16 12.31 12.39
CA ILE A 48 0.06 11.12 11.56
C ILE A 48 -0.41 9.86 12.27
N LYS A 49 -1.23 9.08 11.57
CA LYS A 49 -1.76 7.82 12.10
C LYS A 49 -1.78 6.74 11.04
N PHE A 50 -1.21 5.59 11.36
CA PHE A 50 -1.34 4.39 10.54
C PHE A 50 -2.42 3.50 11.10
N GLU A 51 -3.26 2.96 10.22
CA GLU A 51 -4.35 2.07 10.61
C GLU A 51 -4.41 0.83 9.75
N LEU A 52 -4.65 -0.30 10.42
CA LEU A 52 -4.89 -1.59 9.81
C LEU A 52 -6.39 -1.79 9.61
N PHE A 53 -6.82 -1.89 8.36
CA PHE A 53 -8.18 -2.27 7.98
C PHE A 53 -8.19 -3.72 7.55
N VAL A 54 -9.16 -4.50 8.03
CA VAL A 54 -9.31 -5.93 7.67
C VAL A 54 -10.72 -6.19 7.17
N ALA A 55 -10.85 -7.10 6.20
CA ALA A 55 -12.13 -7.64 5.76
C ALA A 55 -12.18 -9.13 6.07
N GLU A 56 -13.24 -9.50 6.75
CA GLU A 56 -13.53 -10.85 7.19
C GLU A 56 -14.69 -11.42 6.38
N TYR A 57 -14.57 -12.69 5.99
CA TYR A 57 -15.63 -13.45 5.35
C TYR A 57 -15.62 -14.84 5.97
N GLU A 58 -16.79 -15.32 6.43
CA GLU A 58 -16.93 -16.63 7.09
C GLU A 58 -15.90 -16.84 8.22
N CYS A 59 -15.76 -15.86 9.11
CA CYS A 59 -14.81 -15.87 10.23
C CYS A 59 -13.32 -15.93 9.83
N LYS A 60 -12.99 -15.61 8.57
CA LYS A 60 -11.62 -15.60 8.04
C LYS A 60 -11.25 -14.24 7.47
N ILE A 61 -10.11 -13.71 7.87
CA ILE A 61 -9.56 -12.48 7.29
C ILE A 61 -9.00 -12.80 5.91
N ILE A 62 -9.63 -12.23 4.88
CA ILE A 62 -9.31 -12.50 3.48
C ILE A 62 -8.74 -11.28 2.75
N ALA A 63 -8.84 -10.08 3.31
CA ALA A 63 -8.12 -8.92 2.82
C ALA A 63 -7.73 -7.98 3.96
N ALA A 64 -6.63 -7.26 3.80
CA ALA A 64 -6.18 -6.28 4.79
C ALA A 64 -5.35 -5.18 4.14
N ASN A 65 -5.51 -3.94 4.62
CA ASN A 65 -4.77 -2.76 4.16
C ASN A 65 -4.16 -1.97 5.32
N ILE A 66 -2.99 -1.40 5.11
CA ILE A 66 -2.44 -0.33 5.96
C ILE A 66 -2.66 0.99 5.23
N VAL A 67 -3.36 1.91 5.91
CA VAL A 67 -3.64 3.27 5.44
C VAL A 67 -3.00 4.24 6.40
N VAL A 68 -2.35 5.28 5.88
CA VAL A 68 -1.84 6.39 6.68
C VAL A 68 -2.74 7.61 6.50
N LEU A 69 -3.11 8.25 7.60
CA LEU A 69 -3.77 9.55 7.62
C LEU A 69 -2.73 10.60 8.00
N PHE A 70 -2.62 11.64 7.18
CA PHE A 70 -1.73 12.78 7.42
C PHE A 70 -2.34 14.06 6.81
N GLY A 71 -2.49 15.09 7.63
CA GLY A 71 -3.17 16.31 7.23
C GLY A 71 -4.60 16.04 6.72
N ASN A 72 -4.92 16.52 5.52
CA ASN A 72 -6.22 16.33 4.87
C ASN A 72 -6.29 15.11 3.93
N ARG A 73 -5.32 14.19 4.01
CA ARG A 73 -5.21 13.04 3.09
C ARG A 73 -5.11 11.72 3.84
N ALA A 74 -5.88 10.73 3.38
CA ALA A 74 -5.66 9.33 3.69
C ALA A 74 -4.99 8.64 2.50
N THR A 75 -3.99 7.80 2.76
CA THR A 75 -3.15 7.21 1.72
C THR A 75 -3.06 5.69 1.89
N TYR A 76 -3.44 4.94 0.86
CA TYR A 76 -3.38 3.49 0.81
C TYR A 76 -1.95 2.99 0.51
N LEU A 77 -1.22 2.57 1.55
CA LEU A 77 0.20 2.22 1.46
C LEU A 77 0.44 0.75 1.13
N HIS A 78 -0.21 -0.13 1.86
CA HIS A 78 -0.01 -1.57 1.75
C HIS A 78 -1.36 -2.25 1.70
N GLY A 79 -1.48 -3.26 0.85
CA GLY A 79 -2.65 -4.12 0.82
C GLY A 79 -2.30 -5.53 0.44
N ALA A 80 -2.99 -6.47 1.08
CA ALA A 80 -2.82 -7.89 0.89
C ALA A 80 -4.18 -8.57 0.85
N THR A 81 -4.31 -9.59 0.01
CA THR A 81 -5.55 -10.33 -0.18
C THR A 81 -5.25 -11.83 -0.32
N SER A 82 -6.19 -12.64 0.15
CA SER A 82 -6.23 -14.08 -0.05
C SER A 82 -6.46 -14.40 -1.52
N SER A 83 -6.05 -15.60 -1.94
CA SER A 83 -6.43 -16.18 -3.22
C SER A 83 -7.82 -16.81 -3.19
N GLU A 84 -8.32 -17.13 -2.00
CA GLU A 84 -9.65 -17.70 -1.74
C GLU A 84 -10.72 -16.60 -1.77
N HIS A 85 -11.97 -17.01 -2.00
CA HIS A 85 -13.16 -16.14 -1.97
C HIS A 85 -13.01 -14.85 -2.79
N ARG A 86 -12.50 -14.93 -4.03
CA ARG A 86 -12.32 -13.73 -4.86
C ARG A 86 -13.64 -13.16 -5.35
N GLU A 87 -14.65 -14.00 -5.49
CA GLU A 87 -16.00 -13.68 -5.91
C GLU A 87 -16.70 -12.70 -4.96
N VAL A 88 -16.32 -12.66 -3.67
CA VAL A 88 -16.92 -11.70 -2.71
C VAL A 88 -16.27 -10.32 -2.76
N MET A 89 -15.23 -10.15 -3.56
CA MET A 89 -14.60 -8.85 -3.85
C MET A 89 -14.15 -8.07 -2.60
N ALA A 90 -13.68 -8.75 -1.54
CA ALA A 90 -13.28 -8.12 -0.27
C ALA A 90 -12.30 -6.92 -0.39
N PRO A 91 -11.32 -6.90 -1.32
CA PRO A 91 -10.50 -5.71 -1.54
C PRO A 91 -11.30 -4.46 -1.96
N HIS A 92 -12.43 -4.63 -2.66
CA HIS A 92 -13.27 -3.51 -3.07
C HIS A 92 -14.07 -2.95 -1.91
N LEU A 93 -14.63 -3.83 -1.08
CA LEU A 93 -15.29 -3.43 0.17
C LEU A 93 -14.31 -2.64 1.05
N LEU A 94 -13.09 -3.17 1.25
CA LEU A 94 -12.08 -2.50 2.06
C LEU A 94 -11.77 -1.08 1.59
N GLN A 95 -11.53 -0.89 0.30
CA GLN A 95 -11.25 0.45 -0.24
C GLN A 95 -12.44 1.39 -0.05
N TRP A 96 -13.68 0.91 -0.26
CA TRP A 96 -14.86 1.73 -0.06
C TRP A 96 -15.05 2.15 1.40
N GLU A 97 -14.86 1.22 2.35
CA GLU A 97 -14.90 1.54 3.78
C GLU A 97 -13.80 2.51 4.18
N GLN A 98 -12.58 2.36 3.64
CA GLN A 98 -11.46 3.26 3.90
C GLN A 98 -11.72 4.68 3.36
N ILE A 99 -12.34 4.80 2.18
CA ILE A 99 -12.75 6.10 1.62
C ILE A 99 -13.80 6.77 2.52
N LYS A 100 -14.81 6.01 2.99
CA LYS A 100 -15.83 6.54 3.91
C LYS A 100 -15.23 6.98 5.24
N GLU A 101 -14.31 6.18 5.79
CA GLU A 101 -13.64 6.50 7.06
C GLU A 101 -12.73 7.73 6.92
N ALA A 102 -11.97 7.83 5.83
CA ALA A 102 -11.18 9.02 5.51
C ALA A 102 -12.06 10.28 5.46
N LYS A 103 -13.20 10.20 4.76
CA LYS A 103 -14.17 11.31 4.68
C LYS A 103 -14.75 11.68 6.06
N LYS A 104 -15.12 10.67 6.87
CA LYS A 104 -15.64 10.88 8.23
C LYS A 104 -14.64 11.62 9.12
N ARG A 105 -13.35 11.41 8.90
CA ARG A 105 -12.25 12.08 9.62
C ARG A 105 -11.83 13.42 9.02
N GLY A 106 -12.57 13.92 8.03
CA GLY A 106 -12.30 15.22 7.43
C GLY A 106 -11.21 15.22 6.36
N CYS A 107 -10.73 14.06 5.91
CA CYS A 107 -9.84 14.03 4.74
C CYS A 107 -10.60 14.49 3.50
N SER A 108 -10.02 15.44 2.77
CA SER A 108 -10.52 15.87 1.45
C SER A 108 -9.98 15.01 0.31
N GLU A 109 -8.94 14.22 0.58
CA GLU A 109 -8.27 13.38 -0.42
C GLU A 109 -8.08 11.95 0.08
N TYR A 110 -8.30 11.00 -0.83
CA TYR A 110 -7.94 9.60 -0.65
C TYR A 110 -6.97 9.20 -1.77
N ASP A 111 -5.73 8.94 -1.40
CA ASP A 111 -4.62 8.69 -2.32
C ASP A 111 -4.39 7.18 -2.45
N PHE A 112 -4.71 6.65 -3.63
CA PHE A 112 -4.46 5.26 -3.97
C PHE A 112 -2.98 4.95 -4.22
N TRP A 113 -2.07 5.94 -4.20
CA TRP A 113 -0.68 5.84 -4.64
C TRP A 113 -0.55 5.64 -6.16
N GLY A 114 0.64 5.23 -6.61
CA GLY A 114 0.99 5.11 -8.03
C GLY A 114 0.19 4.11 -8.86
N ILE A 115 0.01 4.45 -10.13
CA ILE A 115 -0.51 3.62 -11.22
C ILE A 115 0.49 3.61 -12.39
N VAL A 116 0.27 2.75 -13.38
CA VAL A 116 0.94 2.86 -14.67
C VAL A 116 0.03 3.59 -15.66
N ASN A 117 0.57 4.61 -16.32
CA ASN A 117 -0.08 5.35 -17.39
C ASN A 117 0.89 5.54 -18.57
N GLU A 118 0.51 6.35 -19.55
CA GLU A 118 1.32 6.61 -20.74
C GLU A 118 2.70 7.20 -20.44
N HIS A 119 2.85 7.92 -19.32
CA HIS A 119 4.11 8.53 -18.89
C HIS A 119 4.98 7.60 -18.03
N THR A 120 4.38 6.56 -17.42
CA THR A 120 5.07 5.68 -16.46
C THR A 120 5.16 4.23 -16.90
N LYS A 121 4.94 3.92 -18.19
CA LYS A 121 5.03 2.56 -18.74
C LYS A 121 6.31 1.86 -18.29
N ASP A 122 6.15 0.73 -17.61
CA ASP A 122 7.27 -0.08 -17.15
C ASP A 122 7.99 -0.70 -18.36
N LYS A 123 9.25 -0.31 -18.56
CA LYS A 123 10.11 -0.86 -19.61
C LYS A 123 10.57 -2.30 -19.31
N ARG A 124 10.29 -2.83 -18.12
CA ARG A 124 10.74 -4.15 -17.64
C ARG A 124 9.70 -5.27 -17.84
N GLY A 125 8.56 -4.96 -18.46
CA GLY A 125 7.56 -5.97 -18.84
C GLY A 125 6.67 -6.49 -17.70
N GLN A 126 6.67 -5.90 -16.51
CA GLN A 126 5.70 -6.27 -15.48
C GLN A 126 4.34 -5.61 -15.78
N SER A 127 3.28 -6.41 -15.89
CA SER A 127 1.93 -5.88 -16.12
C SER A 127 1.34 -5.31 -14.82
N TRP A 128 1.27 -3.99 -14.74
CA TRP A 128 0.57 -3.23 -13.71
C TRP A 128 -0.89 -2.93 -14.08
N GLU A 129 -1.39 -3.49 -15.18
CA GLU A 129 -2.70 -3.19 -15.73
C GLU A 129 -3.82 -3.54 -14.75
N GLY A 130 -3.73 -4.70 -14.09
CA GLY A 130 -4.72 -5.13 -13.10
C GLY A 130 -4.79 -4.19 -11.89
N PHE A 131 -3.63 -3.73 -11.40
CA PHE A 131 -3.55 -2.81 -10.27
C PHE A 131 -4.04 -1.41 -10.64
N THR A 132 -3.70 -0.95 -11.84
CA THR A 132 -4.16 0.33 -12.39
C THR A 132 -5.68 0.32 -12.59
N ARG A 133 -6.22 -0.72 -13.21
CA ARG A 133 -7.67 -0.88 -13.42
C ARG A 133 -8.42 -0.91 -12.10
N PHE A 134 -7.92 -1.66 -11.11
CA PHE A 134 -8.52 -1.71 -9.77
C PHE A 134 -8.65 -0.31 -9.17
N LYS A 135 -7.59 0.48 -9.16
CA LYS A 135 -7.58 1.84 -8.59
C LYS A 135 -8.49 2.79 -9.37
N LYS A 136 -8.40 2.77 -10.71
CA LYS A 136 -9.25 3.58 -11.58
C LYS A 136 -10.75 3.26 -11.44
N GLY A 137 -11.09 2.03 -11.06
CA GLY A 137 -12.47 1.59 -10.83
C GLY A 137 -13.18 2.38 -9.73
N PHE A 138 -12.45 3.00 -8.79
CA PHE A 138 -13.02 3.86 -7.75
C PHE A 138 -13.18 5.32 -8.20
N GLY A 139 -12.85 5.64 -9.45
CA GLY A 139 -12.86 7.00 -9.99
C GLY A 139 -11.65 7.82 -9.55
N GLY A 140 -11.87 9.11 -9.28
CA GLY A 140 -10.81 10.06 -8.94
C GLY A 140 -10.08 10.62 -10.17
N ARG A 141 -8.87 11.14 -9.96
CA ARG A 141 -8.04 11.77 -11.00
C ARG A 141 -6.61 11.25 -10.94
N GLU A 142 -5.97 11.13 -12.10
CA GLU A 142 -4.54 10.87 -12.17
C GLU A 142 -3.77 12.15 -11.84
N VAL A 143 -2.71 12.03 -11.05
CA VAL A 143 -1.82 13.14 -10.70
C VAL A 143 -0.40 12.76 -11.12
N ASN A 144 0.12 13.47 -12.12
CA ASN A 144 1.51 13.33 -12.55
C ASN A 144 2.38 14.34 -11.81
N TYR A 145 3.30 13.86 -10.98
CA TYR A 145 4.28 14.70 -10.30
C TYR A 145 5.49 14.97 -11.21
N ILE A 146 6.23 16.05 -10.92
CA ILE A 146 7.43 16.46 -11.67
C ILE A 146 8.60 15.45 -11.63
N GLY A 147 8.45 14.35 -10.89
CA GLY A 147 9.48 13.34 -10.68
C GLY A 147 10.48 13.73 -9.58
N TYR A 148 11.65 13.12 -9.64
CA TYR A 148 12.75 13.34 -8.68
C TYR A 148 13.87 14.16 -9.33
N TRP A 149 14.53 14.97 -8.51
CA TRP A 149 15.67 15.79 -8.89
C TRP A 149 16.83 15.49 -7.95
N ASP A 150 18.00 15.19 -8.51
CA ASP A 150 19.20 14.88 -7.73
C ASP A 150 20.09 16.13 -7.67
N TYR A 151 20.44 16.56 -6.46
CA TYR A 151 21.49 17.56 -6.24
C TYR A 151 22.77 16.89 -5.73
N PRO A 152 23.77 16.63 -6.59
CA PRO A 152 24.94 15.84 -6.22
C PRO A 152 25.92 16.63 -5.35
N LEU A 153 25.94 16.33 -4.05
CA LEU A 153 26.90 16.92 -3.10
C LEU A 153 28.35 16.53 -3.43
N ASN A 154 28.57 15.30 -3.90
CA ASN A 154 29.86 14.85 -4.43
C ASN A 154 29.68 14.35 -5.87
N LYS A 155 30.19 15.14 -6.82
CA LYS A 155 30.03 14.89 -8.26
C LYS A 155 30.67 13.57 -8.72
N LEU A 156 31.82 13.20 -8.16
CA LEU A 156 32.53 11.98 -8.55
C LEU A 156 31.77 10.73 -8.11
N TRP A 157 31.37 10.66 -6.84
CA TRP A 157 30.60 9.52 -6.33
C TRP A 157 29.23 9.40 -6.99
N TYR A 158 28.57 10.53 -7.25
CA TYR A 158 27.31 10.53 -7.97
C TYR A 158 27.48 10.00 -9.40
N PHE A 159 28.54 10.40 -10.10
CA PHE A 159 28.85 9.87 -11.43
C PHE A 159 29.07 8.35 -11.42
N LEU A 160 29.88 7.83 -10.49
CA LEU A 160 30.11 6.39 -10.34
C LEU A 160 28.81 5.64 -10.03
N TYR A 161 27.98 6.17 -9.13
CA TYR A 161 26.67 5.62 -8.82
C TYR A 161 25.76 5.56 -10.05
N ARG A 162 25.73 6.61 -10.87
CA ARG A 162 24.96 6.66 -12.11
C ARG A 162 25.42 5.63 -13.13
N LEU A 163 26.73 5.39 -13.25
CA LEU A 163 27.26 4.32 -14.11
C LEU A 163 26.81 2.93 -13.63
N VAL A 164 26.90 2.66 -12.33
CA VAL A 164 26.44 1.38 -11.76
C VAL A 164 24.93 1.18 -11.97
N GLN A 165 24.13 2.24 -11.81
CA GLN A 165 22.70 2.17 -12.08
C GLN A 165 22.39 1.90 -13.56
N MET A 166 23.15 2.48 -14.48
CA MET A 166 22.98 2.21 -15.92
C MET A 166 23.31 0.77 -16.27
N ALA A 167 24.35 0.19 -15.65
CA ALA A 167 24.72 -1.22 -15.87
C ALA A 167 23.73 -2.22 -15.23
N ARG A 168 22.96 -1.81 -14.22
CA ARG A 168 21.92 -2.62 -13.56
C ARG A 168 20.55 -2.56 -14.23
N ARG A 169 20.33 -1.60 -15.12
CA ARG A 169 19.09 -1.41 -15.87
C ARG A 169 19.12 -2.21 -17.17
#